data_AF-A0A1C3JAX2-F1
#
_entry.id   AF-A0A1C3JAX2-F1
#
_cell.length_a   1.000
_cell.length_b   1.000
_cell.length_c   1.000
_cell.angle_alpha   90.00
_cell.angle_beta   90.00
_cell.angle_gamma   90.00
#
_symmetry.space_group_name_H-M   'P 1'
#
loop_
_entity.id
_entity.type
_entity.pdbx_description
1 polymer ?
#
loop_
_entity_poly.entity_id
_entity_poly.type
_entity_poly.pdbx_seq_one_letter_code
_entity_poly.pdbx_strand_id
1 'polypeptide(L)'
;MNQTKIDRVYTLALQHKHSLDALRLLQPMRHHSMETYEHTLRVCLLSYSFGHYLKFGREQLELIFDSALVHDLGKLATPDAVLHKNGKLTPVERQVMNKHVEESYSMTWEVPELELASILGALHHERWDGNGYPLRLKGSETPLIGQVLALVDTWDTITSTRAYRTGMPAKKALRILFDERLKGQFNPLLVDKFIAFIFNMSRPEPA
;
A
#
# COMPACT_ATOMS: atom_id res chain seq x y z
N MET A 1 0.46 6.05 14.74
CA MET A 1 1.77 5.34 14.60
C MET A 1 2.80 6.00 15.53
N ASN A 2 3.83 5.31 16.02
CA ASN A 2 4.83 5.95 16.89
C ASN A 2 5.91 6.72 16.10
N GLN A 3 6.55 7.70 16.74
CA GLN A 3 7.55 8.58 16.10
C GLN A 3 8.71 7.79 15.48
N THR A 4 9.19 6.74 16.16
CA THR A 4 10.29 5.89 15.68
C THR A 4 10.03 5.27 14.30
N LYS A 5 8.79 4.87 13.99
CA LYS A 5 8.46 4.33 12.67
C LYS A 5 8.44 5.42 11.59
N ILE A 6 7.97 6.61 11.94
CA ILE A 6 8.04 7.77 11.04
C ILE A 6 9.51 8.07 10.72
N ASP A 7 10.36 8.21 11.74
CA ASP A 7 11.79 8.50 11.58
C ASP A 7 12.50 7.46 10.71
N ARG A 8 12.08 6.18 10.80
CA ARG A 8 12.60 5.11 9.95
C ARG A 8 12.26 5.31 8.46
N VAL A 9 11.06 5.77 8.13
CA VAL A 9 10.70 6.08 6.73
C VAL A 9 11.60 7.20 6.21
N TYR A 10 11.74 8.30 6.95
CA TYR A 10 12.58 9.42 6.52
C TYR A 10 14.05 9.02 6.40
N THR A 11 14.57 8.22 7.34
CA THR A 11 15.94 7.69 7.27
C THR A 11 16.15 6.84 6.02
N LEU A 12 15.21 5.97 5.66
CA LEU A 12 15.29 5.18 4.42
C LEU A 12 15.23 6.09 3.18
N ALA A 13 14.31 7.05 3.17
CA ALA A 13 14.16 7.96 2.04
C ALA A 13 15.43 8.80 1.76
N LEU A 14 16.19 9.17 2.81
CA LEU A 14 17.48 9.85 2.67
C LEU A 14 18.57 8.99 2.00
N GLN A 15 18.39 7.67 1.93
CA GLN A 15 19.34 6.74 1.32
C GLN A 15 18.97 6.39 -0.14
N HIS A 16 17.76 6.76 -0.56
CA HIS A 16 17.22 6.50 -1.88
C HIS A 16 17.39 7.72 -2.78
N LYS A 17 17.38 7.52 -4.09
CA LYS A 17 17.64 8.62 -5.04
C LYS A 17 16.51 9.66 -5.08
N HIS A 18 15.25 9.22 -4.99
CA HIS A 18 14.07 10.04 -5.32
C HIS A 18 12.96 10.01 -4.26
N SER A 19 13.13 9.24 -3.19
CA SER A 19 12.09 9.07 -2.16
C SER A 19 11.75 10.33 -1.38
N LEU A 20 12.64 11.33 -1.35
CA LEU A 20 12.33 12.62 -0.72
C LEU A 20 11.26 13.40 -1.50
N ASP A 21 11.22 13.27 -2.83
CA ASP A 21 10.20 13.92 -3.65
C ASP A 21 8.82 13.31 -3.39
N ALA A 22 8.75 11.98 -3.32
CA ALA A 22 7.53 11.27 -2.93
C ALA A 22 7.05 11.66 -1.52
N LEU A 23 7.97 11.76 -0.55
CA LEU A 23 7.63 12.22 0.81
C LEU A 23 7.16 13.67 0.85
N ARG A 24 7.73 14.54 0.00
CA ARG A 24 7.32 15.95 -0.12
C ARG A 24 5.88 16.04 -0.62
N LEU A 25 5.54 15.28 -1.66
CA LEU A 25 4.18 15.20 -2.21
C LEU A 25 3.19 14.61 -1.19
N LEU A 26 3.63 13.71 -0.32
CA LEU A 26 2.79 13.11 0.72
C LEU A 26 2.51 14.03 1.91
N GLN A 27 3.34 15.07 2.16
CA GLN A 27 3.19 15.93 3.36
C GLN A 27 1.78 16.53 3.56
N PRO A 28 1.09 17.05 2.52
CA PRO A 28 -0.26 17.60 2.69
C PRO A 28 -1.26 16.57 3.23
N MET A 29 -1.07 15.28 2.95
CA MET A 29 -1.94 14.20 3.43
C MET A 29 -1.99 14.15 4.95
N ARG A 30 -0.92 14.53 5.65
CA ARG A 30 -0.87 14.55 7.11
C ARG A 30 -1.96 15.43 7.74
N HIS A 31 -2.26 16.56 7.10
CA HIS A 31 -3.29 17.50 7.57
C HIS A 31 -4.67 17.16 7.02
N HIS A 32 -4.73 16.65 5.79
CA HIS A 32 -5.99 16.27 5.15
C HIS A 32 -6.59 14.99 5.75
N SER A 33 -5.78 13.94 5.89
CA SER A 33 -6.17 12.66 6.48
C SER A 33 -4.97 12.01 7.16
N MET A 34 -4.80 12.29 8.45
CA MET A 34 -3.75 11.66 9.27
C MET A 34 -3.85 10.13 9.22
N GLU A 35 -5.06 9.56 9.15
CA GLU A 35 -5.27 8.11 9.00
C GLU A 35 -4.63 7.59 7.71
N THR A 36 -4.86 8.27 6.57
CA THR A 36 -4.27 7.89 5.27
C THR A 36 -2.76 8.08 5.29
N TYR A 37 -2.26 9.20 5.83
CA TYR A 37 -0.83 9.46 5.97
C TYR A 37 -0.12 8.33 6.73
N GLU A 38 -0.62 7.99 7.92
CA GLU A 38 0.01 6.92 8.70
C GLU A 38 -0.12 5.54 8.05
N HIS A 39 -1.23 5.30 7.35
CA HIS A 39 -1.43 4.09 6.56
C HIS A 39 -0.37 3.96 5.46
N THR A 40 -0.19 5.01 4.66
CA THR A 40 0.84 5.07 3.61
C THR A 40 2.23 4.75 4.18
N LEU A 41 2.59 5.34 5.31
CA LEU A 41 3.89 5.07 5.94
C LEU A 41 4.05 3.61 6.42
N ARG A 42 2.98 3.00 6.93
CA ARG A 42 3.01 1.58 7.33
C ARG A 42 3.11 0.64 6.13
N VAL A 43 2.35 0.92 5.07
CA VAL A 43 2.42 0.18 3.80
C VAL A 43 3.82 0.28 3.20
N CYS A 44 4.43 1.47 3.24
CA CYS A 44 5.79 1.72 2.79
C CYS A 44 6.82 0.85 3.53
N LEU A 45 6.84 0.89 4.87
CA LEU A 45 7.79 0.07 5.65
C LEU A 45 7.57 -1.44 5.47
N LEU A 46 6.31 -1.87 5.41
CA LEU A 46 5.98 -3.29 5.34
C LEU A 46 6.25 -3.88 3.96
N SER A 47 5.91 -3.14 2.89
CA SER A 47 6.22 -3.54 1.51
C SER A 47 7.73 -3.58 1.26
N TYR A 48 8.48 -2.59 1.76
CA TYR A 48 9.94 -2.59 1.72
C TYR A 48 10.53 -3.82 2.43
N SER A 49 10.07 -4.10 3.65
CA SER A 49 10.53 -5.25 4.44
C SER A 49 10.17 -6.58 3.78
N PHE A 50 8.99 -6.68 3.18
CA PHE A 50 8.59 -7.87 2.44
C PHE A 50 9.38 -8.01 1.12
N GLY A 51 9.71 -6.91 0.45
CA GLY A 51 10.63 -6.89 -0.70
C GLY A 51 12.00 -7.49 -0.36
N HIS A 52 12.56 -7.15 0.81
CA HIS A 52 13.79 -7.78 1.32
C HIS A 52 13.65 -9.30 1.49
N TYR A 53 12.53 -9.74 2.06
CA TYR A 53 12.22 -11.17 2.20
C TYR A 53 12.12 -11.86 0.83
N LEU A 54 11.54 -11.17 -0.17
CA LEU A 54 11.43 -11.61 -1.56
C LEU A 54 12.74 -11.48 -2.37
N LYS A 55 13.83 -10.99 -1.76
CA LYS A 55 15.14 -10.80 -2.38
C LYS A 55 15.16 -9.76 -3.51
N PHE A 56 14.36 -8.70 -3.37
CA PHE A 56 14.43 -7.56 -4.27
C PHE A 56 15.82 -6.90 -4.21
N GLY A 57 16.33 -6.51 -5.39
CA GLY A 57 17.54 -5.70 -5.48
C GLY A 57 17.31 -4.27 -4.98
N ARG A 58 18.39 -3.49 -4.82
CA ARG A 58 18.32 -2.12 -4.32
C ARG A 58 17.32 -1.26 -5.10
N GLU A 59 17.39 -1.26 -6.43
CA GLU A 59 16.50 -0.44 -7.26
C GLU A 59 15.03 -0.85 -7.12
N GLN A 60 14.74 -2.14 -6.99
CA GLN A 60 13.38 -2.62 -6.76
C GLN A 60 12.86 -2.26 -5.36
N LEU A 61 13.75 -2.23 -4.36
CA LEU A 61 13.44 -1.80 -3.00
C LEU A 61 13.13 -0.30 -2.92
N GLU A 62 13.92 0.53 -3.60
CA GLU A 62 13.64 1.97 -3.75
C GLU A 62 12.30 2.16 -4.49
N LEU A 63 12.09 1.42 -5.58
CA LEU A 63 10.89 1.53 -6.39
C LEU A 63 9.61 1.13 -5.64
N ILE A 64 9.60 0.02 -4.89
CA ILE A 64 8.42 -0.37 -4.09
C ILE A 64 8.17 0.61 -2.95
N PHE A 65 9.23 1.18 -2.36
CA PHE A 65 9.13 2.20 -1.32
C PHE A 65 8.43 3.45 -1.87
N ASP A 66 8.89 3.95 -3.02
CA ASP A 66 8.30 5.12 -3.67
C ASP A 66 6.87 4.85 -4.15
N SER A 67 6.64 3.68 -4.75
CA SER A 67 5.30 3.26 -5.18
C SER A 67 4.32 3.23 -4.00
N ALA A 68 4.77 2.75 -2.85
CA ALA A 68 3.98 2.75 -1.63
C ALA A 68 3.77 4.16 -1.06
N LEU A 69 4.70 5.10 -1.21
CA LEU A 69 4.49 6.49 -0.77
C LEU A 69 3.44 7.20 -1.62
N VAL A 70 3.38 6.90 -2.91
CA VAL A 70 2.53 7.64 -3.86
C VAL A 70 1.17 6.98 -4.13
N HIS A 71 0.96 5.71 -3.78
CA HIS A 71 -0.23 4.94 -4.19
C HIS A 71 -1.56 5.63 -3.87
N ASP A 72 -1.62 6.34 -2.74
CA ASP A 72 -2.83 6.94 -2.18
C ASP A 72 -2.84 8.48 -2.22
N LEU A 73 -1.88 9.13 -2.91
CA LEU A 73 -1.79 10.60 -2.98
C LEU A 73 -3.08 11.25 -3.49
N GLY A 74 -3.72 10.64 -4.48
CA GLY A 74 -4.96 11.13 -5.06
C GLY A 74 -6.13 11.22 -4.10
N LYS A 75 -6.03 10.65 -2.90
CA LYS A 75 -7.02 10.88 -1.83
C LYS A 75 -7.07 12.35 -1.41
N LEU A 76 -6.03 13.14 -1.65
CA LEU A 76 -6.03 14.61 -1.49
C LEU A 76 -7.09 15.31 -2.37
N ALA A 77 -7.46 14.72 -3.50
CA ALA A 77 -8.50 15.23 -4.39
C ALA A 77 -9.87 14.60 -4.12
N THR A 78 -9.98 13.68 -3.16
CA THR A 78 -11.26 13.01 -2.84
C THR A 78 -12.10 13.91 -1.93
N PRO A 79 -13.37 14.19 -2.25
CA PRO A 79 -14.23 15.01 -1.39
C PRO A 79 -14.34 14.44 0.03
N ASP A 80 -14.24 15.31 1.05
CA ASP A 80 -14.27 14.93 2.48
C ASP A 80 -15.47 14.04 2.84
N ALA A 81 -16.65 14.33 2.28
CA ALA A 81 -17.87 13.56 2.51
C ALA A 81 -17.76 12.09 2.05
N VAL A 82 -16.89 11.80 1.08
CA VAL A 82 -16.59 10.45 0.58
C VAL A 82 -15.40 9.87 1.33
N LEU A 83 -14.31 10.64 1.51
CA LEU A 83 -13.08 10.19 2.15
C LEU A 83 -13.29 9.80 3.62
N HIS A 84 -14.07 10.61 4.35
CA HIS A 84 -14.31 10.44 5.79
C HIS A 84 -15.68 9.83 6.10
N LYS A 85 -16.33 9.21 5.12
CA LYS A 85 -17.66 8.62 5.33
C LYS A 85 -17.62 7.52 6.39
N ASN A 86 -18.45 7.67 7.42
CA ASN A 86 -18.70 6.62 8.40
C ASN A 86 -19.67 5.58 7.81
N GLY A 87 -19.15 4.44 7.36
CA GLY A 87 -19.94 3.31 6.87
C GLY A 87 -19.59 2.89 5.44
N LYS A 88 -20.48 2.13 4.80
CA LYS A 88 -20.26 1.67 3.43
C LYS A 88 -20.47 2.81 2.43
N LEU A 89 -19.53 2.94 1.49
CA LEU A 89 -19.73 3.76 0.30
C LEU A 89 -20.84 3.15 -0.56
N THR A 90 -21.72 4.01 -1.08
CA THR A 90 -22.63 3.69 -2.17
C THR A 90 -21.84 3.40 -3.45
N PRO A 91 -22.45 2.79 -4.48
CA PRO A 91 -21.76 2.56 -5.76
C PRO A 91 -21.19 3.85 -6.38
N VAL A 92 -21.92 4.97 -6.29
CA VAL A 92 -21.47 6.27 -6.82
C VAL A 92 -20.30 6.82 -6.02
N GLU A 93 -20.39 6.82 -4.69
CA GLU A 93 -19.27 7.26 -3.83
C GLU A 93 -18.04 6.38 -4.00
N ARG A 94 -18.23 5.08 -4.26
CA ARG A 94 -17.13 4.16 -4.56
C ARG A 94 -16.45 4.52 -5.88
N GLN A 95 -17.20 4.90 -6.92
CA GLN A 95 -16.60 5.41 -8.16
C GLN A 95 -15.79 6.67 -7.92
N VAL A 96 -16.28 7.59 -7.07
CA VAL A 96 -15.53 8.80 -6.67
C VAL A 96 -14.25 8.42 -5.93
N MET A 97 -14.34 7.54 -4.92
CA MET A 97 -13.18 7.06 -4.18
C MET A 97 -12.14 6.40 -5.10
N ASN A 98 -12.56 5.58 -6.07
CA ASN A 98 -11.65 4.88 -6.97
C ASN A 98 -10.81 5.82 -7.85
N LYS A 99 -11.24 7.07 -8.06
CA LYS A 99 -10.47 8.08 -8.81
C LYS A 99 -9.13 8.42 -8.17
N HIS A 100 -8.94 8.16 -6.87
CA HIS A 100 -7.65 8.42 -6.22
C HIS A 100 -6.47 7.76 -6.95
N VAL A 101 -6.69 6.64 -7.64
CA VAL A 101 -5.64 5.98 -8.42
C VAL A 101 -5.15 6.85 -9.58
N GLU A 102 -6.07 7.41 -10.36
CA GLU A 102 -5.78 8.31 -11.48
C GLU A 102 -5.23 9.66 -10.98
N GLU A 103 -5.80 10.16 -9.90
CA GLU A 103 -5.35 11.40 -9.26
C GLU A 103 -3.95 11.25 -8.66
N SER A 104 -3.60 10.10 -8.07
CA SER A 104 -2.24 9.81 -7.58
C SER A 104 -1.21 9.92 -8.70
N TYR A 105 -1.51 9.37 -9.89
CA TYR A 105 -0.64 9.48 -11.06
C TYR A 105 -0.55 10.92 -11.57
N SER A 106 -1.67 11.65 -11.58
CA SER A 106 -1.69 13.05 -12.01
C SER A 106 -0.87 13.95 -11.07
N MET A 107 -0.89 13.69 -9.76
CA MET A 107 -0.15 14.45 -8.76
C MET A 107 1.36 14.23 -8.79
N THR A 108 1.84 13.17 -9.43
CA THR A 108 3.26 12.86 -9.58
C THR A 108 3.80 13.17 -10.97
N TRP A 109 2.95 13.59 -11.90
CA TRP A 109 3.31 13.83 -13.31
C TRP A 109 4.48 14.80 -13.52
N GLU A 110 4.60 15.83 -12.68
CA GLU A 110 5.68 16.82 -12.77
C GLU A 110 7.01 16.35 -12.14
N VAL A 111 7.07 15.12 -11.62
CA VAL A 111 8.28 14.51 -11.06
C VAL A 111 8.60 13.25 -11.87
N PRO A 112 9.33 13.36 -13.00
CA PRO A 112 9.60 12.25 -13.91
C PRO A 112 10.20 11.02 -13.22
N GLU A 113 11.00 11.24 -12.18
CA GLU A 113 11.64 10.19 -11.40
C GLU A 113 10.63 9.29 -10.66
N LEU A 114 9.41 9.79 -10.42
CA LEU A 114 8.32 9.05 -9.78
C LEU A 114 7.37 8.40 -10.78
N GLU A 115 7.56 8.54 -12.10
CA GLU A 115 6.63 8.03 -13.10
C GLU A 115 6.39 6.52 -12.93
N LEU A 116 7.48 5.73 -12.90
CA LEU A 116 7.38 4.28 -12.76
C LEU A 116 6.79 3.88 -11.40
N ALA A 117 7.17 4.57 -10.33
CA ALA A 117 6.63 4.35 -8.99
C ALA A 117 5.11 4.61 -8.96
N SER A 118 4.65 5.63 -9.68
CA SER A 118 3.24 6.01 -9.76
C SER A 118 2.44 5.00 -10.58
N ILE A 119 3.00 4.53 -11.70
CA ILE A 119 2.41 3.44 -12.50
C ILE A 119 2.23 2.18 -11.66
N LEU A 120 3.27 1.78 -10.91
CA LEU A 120 3.20 0.57 -10.09
C LEU A 120 2.31 0.74 -8.85
N GLY A 121 2.34 1.93 -8.24
CA GLY A 121 1.47 2.32 -7.14
C GLY A 121 0.00 2.29 -7.55
N ALA A 122 -0.34 2.68 -8.78
CA ALA A 122 -1.71 2.66 -9.29
C ALA A 122 -2.33 1.26 -9.35
N LEU A 123 -1.51 0.20 -9.34
CA LEU A 123 -1.97 -1.19 -9.44
C LEU A 123 -2.33 -1.83 -8.11
N HIS A 124 -2.30 -1.09 -6.99
CA HIS A 124 -2.59 -1.64 -5.67
C HIS A 124 -4.06 -2.10 -5.48
N HIS A 125 -4.96 -1.77 -6.41
CA HIS A 125 -6.33 -2.31 -6.45
C HIS A 125 -6.55 -3.37 -7.54
N GLU A 126 -5.51 -3.75 -8.28
CA GLU A 126 -5.59 -4.86 -9.20
C GLU A 126 -5.75 -6.18 -8.46
N ARG A 127 -6.53 -7.09 -9.05
CA ARG A 127 -6.80 -8.41 -8.47
C ARG A 127 -6.23 -9.50 -9.35
N TRP A 128 -5.75 -10.56 -8.74
CA TRP A 128 -5.17 -11.70 -9.47
C TRP A 128 -6.14 -12.33 -10.48
N ASP A 129 -7.45 -12.29 -10.21
CA ASP A 129 -8.50 -12.79 -11.09
C ASP A 129 -8.88 -11.85 -12.26
N GLY A 130 -8.36 -10.62 -12.30
CA GLY A 130 -8.71 -9.60 -13.30
C GLY A 130 -9.95 -8.77 -12.97
N ASN A 131 -10.58 -8.97 -11.79
CA ASN A 131 -11.76 -8.19 -11.38
C ASN A 131 -11.41 -6.90 -10.63
N GLY A 132 -10.13 -6.50 -10.65
CA GLY A 132 -9.61 -5.30 -10.01
C GLY A 132 -9.85 -4.02 -10.81
N TYR A 133 -9.12 -2.97 -10.46
CA TYR A 133 -9.08 -1.71 -11.19
C TYR A 133 -7.70 -1.05 -11.00
N PRO A 134 -7.27 -0.14 -11.89
CA PRO A 134 -8.03 0.48 -12.98
C PRO A 134 -8.02 -0.28 -14.31
N LEU A 135 -7.00 -1.12 -14.57
CA LEU A 135 -6.73 -1.75 -15.85
C LEU A 135 -7.31 -3.17 -15.98
N ARG A 136 -7.70 -3.80 -14.87
CA ARG A 136 -8.26 -5.19 -14.83
C ARG A 136 -7.26 -6.23 -15.31
N LEU A 137 -6.00 -6.05 -14.91
CA LEU A 137 -4.92 -6.98 -15.23
C LEU A 137 -5.14 -8.32 -14.53
N LYS A 138 -4.87 -9.42 -15.23
CA LYS A 138 -5.07 -10.78 -14.71
C LYS A 138 -3.74 -11.50 -14.50
N GLY A 139 -3.62 -12.15 -13.36
CA GLY A 139 -2.47 -12.99 -13.05
C GLY A 139 -1.15 -12.21 -13.08
N SER A 140 -0.21 -12.69 -13.89
CA SER A 140 1.13 -12.10 -14.04
C SER A 140 1.16 -10.83 -14.89
N GLU A 141 0.04 -10.37 -15.44
CA GLU A 141 -0.04 -9.07 -16.12
C GLU A 141 0.19 -7.92 -15.12
N THR A 142 -0.24 -8.07 -13.87
CA THR A 142 0.11 -7.16 -12.78
C THR A 142 1.57 -7.40 -12.38
N PRO A 143 2.49 -6.42 -12.48
CA PRO A 143 3.85 -6.57 -12.00
C PRO A 143 3.92 -6.94 -10.52
N LEU A 144 4.97 -7.66 -10.12
CA LEU A 144 5.10 -8.17 -8.76
C LEU A 144 5.03 -7.07 -7.69
N ILE A 145 5.57 -5.87 -7.96
CA ILE A 145 5.46 -4.72 -7.04
C ILE A 145 3.98 -4.35 -6.81
N GLY A 146 3.17 -4.24 -7.87
CA GLY A 146 1.74 -3.97 -7.74
C GLY A 146 1.00 -5.05 -6.96
N GLN A 147 1.34 -6.34 -7.20
CA GLN A 147 0.78 -7.46 -6.42
C GLN A 147 1.15 -7.38 -4.93
N VAL A 148 2.39 -6.98 -4.61
CA VAL A 148 2.84 -6.78 -3.22
C VAL A 148 2.08 -5.63 -2.58
N LEU A 149 1.95 -4.49 -3.26
CA LEU A 149 1.24 -3.33 -2.73
C LEU A 149 -0.22 -3.66 -2.42
N ALA A 150 -0.93 -4.34 -3.34
CA ALA A 150 -2.31 -4.76 -3.10
C ALA A 150 -2.47 -5.64 -1.85
N LEU A 151 -1.53 -6.59 -1.65
CA LEU A 151 -1.52 -7.48 -0.50
C LEU A 151 -1.22 -6.75 0.80
N VAL A 152 -0.20 -5.88 0.80
CA VAL A 152 0.27 -5.14 1.97
C VAL A 152 -0.72 -4.04 2.37
N ASP A 153 -1.31 -3.33 1.42
CA ASP A 153 -2.39 -2.37 1.65
C ASP A 153 -3.58 -3.04 2.35
N THR A 154 -4.03 -4.18 1.82
CA THR A 154 -5.12 -4.95 2.43
C THR A 154 -4.76 -5.41 3.85
N TRP A 155 -3.53 -5.89 4.05
CA TRP A 155 -3.05 -6.27 5.39
C TRP A 155 -3.11 -5.11 6.38
N ASP A 156 -2.56 -3.93 6.02
CA ASP A 156 -2.57 -2.77 6.91
C ASP A 156 -4.00 -2.32 7.18
N THR A 157 -4.86 -2.33 6.15
CA THR A 157 -6.27 -2.03 6.29
C THR A 157 -6.94 -2.98 7.28
N ILE A 158 -6.67 -4.29 7.26
CA ILE A 158 -7.32 -5.24 8.19
C ILE A 158 -6.77 -5.10 9.62
N THR A 159 -5.46 -4.88 9.77
CA THR A 159 -4.76 -4.97 11.07
C THR A 159 -4.63 -3.66 11.82
N SER A 160 -4.75 -2.51 11.15
CA SER A 160 -4.64 -1.21 11.78
C SER A 160 -5.95 -0.75 12.42
N THR A 161 -5.83 -0.16 13.62
CA THR A 161 -6.93 0.54 14.29
C THR A 161 -7.19 1.86 13.58
N ARG A 162 -8.48 2.13 13.34
CA ARG A 162 -9.02 3.32 12.67
C ARG A 162 -10.06 3.97 13.56
N ALA A 163 -10.46 5.21 13.25
CA ALA A 163 -11.39 5.98 14.09
C ALA A 163 -12.69 5.22 14.45
N TYR A 164 -13.17 4.36 13.54
CA TYR A 164 -14.43 3.63 13.68
C TYR A 164 -14.27 2.12 13.95
N ARG A 165 -13.04 1.58 14.03
CA ARG A 165 -12.82 0.15 14.32
C ARG A 165 -11.44 -0.16 14.88
N THR A 166 -11.39 -1.11 15.80
CA THR A 166 -10.13 -1.73 16.24
C THR A 166 -9.58 -2.65 15.14
N GLY A 167 -8.27 -2.60 14.93
CA GLY A 167 -7.56 -3.49 14.02
C GLY A 167 -7.70 -4.96 14.43
N MET A 168 -7.72 -5.86 13.46
CA MET A 168 -7.84 -7.29 13.76
C MET A 168 -6.49 -7.88 14.20
N PRO A 169 -6.48 -8.88 15.11
CA PRO A 169 -5.26 -9.61 15.44
C PRO A 169 -4.64 -10.26 14.20
N ALA A 170 -3.31 -10.29 14.15
CA ALA A 170 -2.54 -10.84 13.03
C ALA A 170 -3.02 -12.23 12.59
N LYS A 171 -3.31 -13.14 13.54
CA LYS A 171 -3.83 -14.49 13.25
C LYS A 171 -5.13 -14.47 12.43
N LYS A 172 -6.05 -13.54 12.74
CA LYS A 172 -7.32 -13.38 12.02
C LYS A 172 -7.10 -12.75 10.65
N ALA A 173 -6.23 -11.76 10.55
CA ALA A 173 -5.86 -11.13 9.28
C ALA A 173 -5.20 -12.11 8.31
N LEU A 174 -4.27 -12.95 8.80
CA LEU A 174 -3.65 -14.01 8.00
C LEU A 174 -4.68 -15.02 7.49
N ARG A 175 -5.68 -15.36 8.31
CA ARG A 175 -6.77 -16.25 7.87
C ARG A 175 -7.58 -15.61 6.74
N ILE A 176 -7.92 -14.33 6.85
CA ILE A 176 -8.62 -13.60 5.80
C ILE A 176 -7.81 -13.62 4.50
N LEU A 177 -6.52 -13.28 4.54
CA LEU A 177 -5.67 -13.31 3.34
C LEU A 177 -5.59 -14.72 2.72
N PHE A 178 -5.51 -15.76 3.55
CA PHE A 178 -5.52 -17.15 3.10
C PHE A 178 -6.84 -17.56 2.43
N ASP A 179 -7.98 -17.05 2.90
CA ASP A 179 -9.27 -17.33 2.28
C ASP A 179 -9.42 -16.51 0.98
N GLU A 180 -8.94 -15.26 0.94
CA GLU A 180 -9.01 -14.38 -0.24
C GLU A 180 -8.13 -14.85 -1.41
N ARG A 181 -7.01 -15.56 -1.17
CA ARG A 181 -6.25 -16.19 -2.26
C ARG A 181 -7.04 -17.26 -3.01
N LEU A 182 -8.00 -17.93 -2.35
CA LEU A 182 -8.87 -18.92 -3.01
C LEU A 182 -9.96 -18.26 -3.85
N LYS A 183 -10.25 -16.99 -3.60
CA LYS A 183 -11.24 -16.18 -4.33
C LYS A 183 -10.61 -15.32 -5.43
N GLY A 184 -9.31 -15.50 -5.70
CA GLY A 184 -8.60 -14.80 -6.75
C GLY A 184 -8.31 -13.32 -6.48
N GLN A 185 -8.38 -12.86 -5.22
CA GLN A 185 -7.98 -11.48 -4.91
C GLN A 185 -6.46 -11.29 -5.09
N PHE A 186 -5.67 -12.24 -4.60
CA PHE A 186 -4.21 -12.16 -4.58
C PHE A 186 -3.57 -13.36 -5.25
N ASN A 187 -2.33 -13.18 -5.71
CA ASN A 187 -1.47 -14.27 -6.13
C ASN A 187 -1.31 -15.29 -4.99
N PRO A 188 -1.74 -16.55 -5.14
CA PRO A 188 -1.69 -17.54 -4.06
C PRO A 188 -0.29 -17.80 -3.52
N LEU A 189 0.73 -17.80 -4.39
CA LEU A 189 2.13 -18.01 -4.00
C LEU A 189 2.68 -16.82 -3.21
N LEU A 190 2.25 -15.61 -3.56
CA LEU A 190 2.66 -14.40 -2.85
C LEU A 190 2.04 -14.36 -1.45
N VAL A 191 0.77 -14.78 -1.31
CA VAL A 191 0.11 -14.90 0.00
C VAL A 191 0.85 -15.90 0.89
N ASP A 192 1.26 -17.06 0.37
CA ASP A 192 2.03 -18.04 1.14
C ASP A 192 3.37 -17.47 1.65
N LYS A 193 4.09 -16.76 0.78
CA LYS A 193 5.33 -16.07 1.14
C LYS A 193 5.08 -14.98 2.20
N PHE A 194 4.00 -14.22 2.07
CA PHE A 194 3.66 -13.16 3.03
C PHE A 194 3.30 -13.73 4.40
N ILE A 195 2.54 -14.83 4.44
CA ILE A 195 2.22 -15.54 5.69
C ILE A 195 3.52 -16.00 6.38
N ALA A 196 4.42 -16.65 5.64
CA ALA A 196 5.71 -17.08 6.18
C ALA A 196 6.56 -15.90 6.69
N PHE A 197 6.57 -14.78 5.96
CA PHE A 197 7.24 -13.55 6.35
C PHE A 197 6.71 -12.98 7.68
N ILE A 198 5.38 -12.86 7.84
CA ILE A 198 4.77 -12.36 9.08
C ILE A 198 5.05 -13.30 10.26
N PHE A 199 5.04 -14.62 10.05
CA PHE A 199 5.41 -15.57 11.08
C PHE A 199 6.87 -15.41 11.53
N ASN A 200 7.80 -15.17 10.59
CA ASN A 200 9.22 -14.97 10.90
C ASN A 200 9.46 -13.66 11.67
N MET A 201 8.76 -12.58 11.32
CA MET A 201 8.83 -11.31 12.06
C MET A 201 8.31 -11.41 13.50
N SER A 202 7.44 -12.39 13.77
CA SER A 202 6.82 -12.58 15.08
C SER A 202 7.63 -13.49 16.00
N ARG A 203 8.72 -14.10 15.50
CA ARG A 203 9.63 -14.90 16.33
C ARG A 203 10.60 -13.95 17.05
N PRO A 204 10.80 -14.11 18.37
CA PRO A 204 11.94 -13.46 19.02
C PRO A 204 13.23 -13.95 18.34
N GLU A 205 14.22 -13.07 18.16
CA GLU A 205 15.52 -13.49 17.65
C GLU A 205 16.07 -14.64 18.52
N PRO A 206 16.69 -15.67 17.94
CA PRO A 206 17.39 -16.67 18.73
C PRO A 206 18.50 -15.95 19.53
N ALA A 207 18.50 -16.21 20.84
CA ALA A 207 19.49 -15.70 21.78
C ALA A 207 20.92 -16.14 21.43
#